data_AF-A0A971W1C7-F1
#
_entry.id   AF-A0A971W1C7-F1
#
_cell.length_a   1.000
_cell.length_b   1.000
_cell.length_c   1.000
_cell.angle_alpha   90.00
_cell.angle_beta   90.00
_cell.angle_gamma   90.00
#
_symmetry.space_group_name_H-M   'P 1'
#
loop_
_entity.id
_entity.type
_entity.pdbx_description
1 polymer ?
#
loop_
_entity_poly.entity_id
_entity_poly.type
_entity_poly.pdbx_seq_one_letter_code
_entity_poly.pdbx_strand_id
1 'polypeptide(L)' 'METRKNLMDLHRRLIRIGEYQVAKRILRLLMHGSIVLGISDTDWKAQYLLEDMGIPVIRFTFKGWAKARIV' A
#
# COMPACT_ATOMS: atom_id res chain seq x y z
N MET A 1 -4.69 0.75 16.47
CA MET A 1 -6.06 0.81 15.90
C MET A 1 -6.19 1.86 14.80
N GLU A 2 -5.58 3.04 14.96
CA GLU A 2 -5.63 4.15 13.98
C GLU A 2 -5.13 3.77 12.57
N THR A 3 -3.99 3.07 12.45
CA THR A 3 -3.38 2.73 11.15
C THR A 3 -4.32 1.92 10.24
N ARG A 4 -5.03 0.93 10.80
CA ARG A 4 -5.97 0.10 10.04
C ARG A 4 -7.19 0.91 9.59
N LYS A 5 -7.69 1.83 10.43
CA LYS A 5 -8.77 2.74 10.09
C LYS A 5 -8.36 3.69 8.95
N ASN A 6 -7.19 4.31 9.06
CA ASN A 6 -6.66 5.21 8.04
C ASN A 6 -6.46 4.50 6.69
N LEU A 7 -5.95 3.26 6.71
CA LEU A 7 -5.82 2.44 5.50
C LEU A 7 -7.18 2.09 4.89
N MET A 8 -8.20 1.84 5.72
CA MET A 8 -9.56 1.59 5.24
C MET A 8 -10.17 2.85 4.60
N ASP A 9 -9.92 4.02 5.18
CA ASP A 9 -10.38 5.29 4.63
C ASP A 9 -9.64 5.64 3.32
N LEU A 10 -8.33 5.37 3.24
CA LEU A 10 -7.57 5.44 1.99
C LEU A 10 -8.16 4.50 0.93
N HIS A 11 -8.41 3.24 1.29
CA HIS A 11 -9.01 2.26 0.36
C HIS A 11 -10.35 2.77 -0.19
N ARG A 12 -11.25 3.25 0.68
CA ARG A 12 -12.54 3.82 0.27
C ARG A 12 -12.37 5.03 -0.65
N ARG A 13 -11.42 5.92 -0.35
CA ARG A 13 -11.12 7.08 -1.20
C ARG A 13 -10.65 6.65 -2.59
N LEU A 14 -9.73 5.70 -2.67
CA LEU A 14 -9.20 5.18 -3.95
C LEU A 14 -10.31 4.56 -4.81
N ILE A 15 -11.23 3.80 -4.20
CA ILE A 15 -12.39 3.25 -4.91
C ILE A 15 -13.27 4.37 -5.49
N ARG A 16 -13.54 5.44 -4.72
CA ARG A 16 -14.38 6.56 -5.17
C ARG A 16 -13.80 7.32 -6.35
N ILE A 17 -12.47 7.39 -6.47
CA ILE A 17 -11.79 8.09 -7.57
C ILE A 17 -11.40 7.17 -8.73
N GLY A 18 -11.82 5.90 -8.72
CA GLY A 18 -11.56 4.94 -9.80
C GLY A 18 -10.18 4.27 -9.77
N GLU A 19 -9.40 4.44 -8.70
CA GLU A 19 -8.05 3.89 -8.53
C GLU A 19 -8.09 2.43 -8.03
N TYR A 20 -8.82 1.56 -8.74
CA TYR A 20 -9.16 0.22 -8.28
C TYR A 20 -7.95 -0.69 -8.03
N GLN A 21 -6.93 -0.63 -8.88
CA GLN A 21 -5.75 -1.49 -8.74
C GLN A 21 -4.92 -1.12 -7.50
N VAL A 22 -4.76 0.18 -7.24
CA VAL A 22 -4.10 0.68 -6.04
C VAL A 22 -4.94 0.34 -4.81
N ALA A 23 -6.26 0.56 -4.86
CA ALA A 23 -7.19 0.22 -3.78
C ALA A 23 -7.10 -1.27 -3.41
N LYS A 24 -6.96 -2.15 -4.41
CA LYS A 24 -6.80 -3.61 -4.23
C LYS A 24 -5.49 -3.95 -3.51
N ARG A 25 -4.40 -3.23 -3.79
CA ARG A 25 -3.14 -3.38 -3.04
C ARG A 25 -3.29 -2.98 -1.58
N ILE A 26 -3.92 -1.84 -1.31
CA ILE A 26 -4.19 -1.39 0.06
C ILE A 26 -5.07 -2.40 0.82
N LEU A 27 -6.11 -2.95 0.17
CA LEU A 27 -6.96 -3.98 0.77
C LEU A 27 -6.18 -5.25 1.11
N ARG A 28 -5.28 -5.70 0.22
CA ARG A 28 -4.41 -6.86 0.50
C ARG A 28 -3.50 -6.62 1.72
N LEU A 29 -2.97 -5.40 1.88
CA LEU A 29 -2.20 -5.04 3.07
C LEU A 29 -3.06 -5.11 4.34
N LEU A 30 -4.30 -4.62 4.30
CA LEU A 30 -5.23 -4.73 5.42
C LEU A 30 -5.55 -6.18 5.80
N MET A 31 -5.75 -7.05 4.81
CA MET A 31 -6.08 -8.46 5.01
C MET A 31 -4.90 -9.27 5.56
N HIS A 32 -3.71 -9.10 4.99
CA HIS A 32 -2.55 -9.96 5.29
C HIS A 32 -1.57 -9.34 6.28
N GLY A 33 -1.72 -8.06 6.62
CA GLY A 33 -0.79 -7.32 7.48
C GLY A 33 0.55 -6.99 6.80
N SER A 34 0.87 -7.61 5.67
CA SER A 34 2.03 -7.30 4.84
C SER A 34 1.77 -7.61 3.37
N ILE A 35 2.41 -6.85 2.47
CA ILE A 35 2.39 -7.11 1.03
C ILE A 35 3.75 -6.87 0.41
N VAL A 36 3.97 -7.52 -0.74
CA VAL A 36 5.08 -7.25 -1.63
C VAL A 36 4.58 -6.36 -2.77
N LEU A 37 5.35 -5.31 -3.06
CA LEU A 37 5.13 -4.31 -4.10
C LEU A 37 6.20 -4.53 -5.18
N GLY A 38 5.78 -4.64 -6.44
CA GLY A 38 6.68 -4.80 -7.58
C GLY A 38 7.08 -3.45 -8.20
N ILE A 39 7.43 -3.51 -9.49
CA ILE A 39 7.91 -2.36 -10.28
C ILE A 39 6.80 -1.71 -11.15
N SER A 40 5.54 -2.08 -10.94
CA SER A 40 4.43 -1.50 -11.71
C SER A 40 4.08 -0.10 -11.20
N ASP A 41 3.52 0.76 -12.06
CA ASP A 41 3.03 2.08 -11.66
C ASP A 41 2.02 2.00 -10.50
N THR A 42 1.19 0.95 -10.50
CA THR A 42 0.26 0.66 -9.39
C THR A 42 1.00 0.42 -8.08
N ASP A 43 2.07 -0.36 -8.11
CA ASP A 43 2.82 -0.73 -6.92
C ASP A 43 3.68 0.44 -6.42
N TRP A 44 4.25 1.24 -7.32
CA TRP A 44 4.93 2.49 -6.97
C TRP A 44 3.97 3.51 -6.35
N LYS A 45 2.78 3.70 -6.93
CA LYS A 45 1.77 4.59 -6.35
C LYS A 45 1.31 4.10 -4.97
N ALA A 46 1.09 2.80 -4.81
CA ALA A 46 0.78 2.22 -3.50
C ALA A 46 1.92 2.45 -2.51
N GLN A 47 3.19 2.28 -2.93
CA GLN A 47 4.35 2.56 -2.10
C GLN A 47 4.38 4.01 -1.61
N TYR A 48 4.25 5.00 -2.49
CA TYR A 48 4.26 6.41 -2.11
C TYR A 48 3.15 6.76 -1.13
N LEU A 49 1.94 6.24 -1.34
CA LEU A 49 0.82 6.46 -0.41
C LEU A 49 1.08 5.85 0.97
N LEU A 50 1.71 4.68 1.03
CA LEU A 50 2.04 4.04 2.30
C LEU A 50 3.16 4.78 3.05
N GLU A 51 4.19 5.23 2.32
CA GLU A 51 5.27 6.05 2.87
C GLU A 51 4.74 7.38 3.43
N ASP A 52 3.83 8.06 2.71
CA ASP A 52 3.17 9.32 3.13
C ASP A 52 2.32 9.13 4.41
N MET A 53 1.71 7.95 4.57
CA MET A 53 0.98 7.58 5.79
C MET A 53 1.90 7.18 6.95
N GLY A 54 3.22 7.20 6.77
CA GLY A 54 4.20 6.76 7.76
C GLY A 54 4.28 5.23 7.94
N ILE A 55 3.76 4.46 6.98
CA ILE A 55 3.84 2.99 7.01
C ILE A 55 5.20 2.57 6.44
N PRO A 56 6.00 1.78 7.18
CA PRO A 56 7.32 1.38 6.72
C PRO A 56 7.27 0.55 5.43
N VAL A 57 8.05 0.99 4.43
CA VAL A 57 8.28 0.27 3.18
C VAL A 57 9.77 -0.05 3.04
N ILE A 58 10.12 -1.33 3.01
CA ILE A 58 11.49 -1.82 2.88
C ILE A 58 11.76 -2.15 1.41
N ARG A 59 12.70 -1.43 0.78
CA ARG A 59 13.08 -1.64 -0.63
C ARG A 59 14.17 -2.72 -0.73
N PHE A 60 14.02 -3.64 -1.68
CA PHE A 60 15.02 -4.65 -2.02
C PHE A 60 15.92 -4.11 -3.15
N THR A 61 17.17 -3.78 -2.80
CA THR A 61 18.13 -3.05 -3.64
C THR A 61 18.42 -3.69 -5.00
N PHE A 62 18.27 -5.01 -5.14
CA PHE A 62 18.69 -5.73 -6.34
C PHE A 62 17.60 -5.98 -7.40
N LYS A 63 16.33 -5.68 -7.12
CA LYS A 63 15.25 -6.04 -8.06
C LYS A 63 14.16 -4.98 -8.27
N GLY A 64 14.16 -3.88 -7.52
CA GLY A 64 13.10 -2.86 -7.57
C GLY A 64 11.80 -3.27 -6.86
N TRP A 65 11.84 -4.33 -6.06
CA TRP A 65 10.72 -4.80 -5.26
C TRP A 65 10.75 -4.10 -3.90
N ALA A 66 9.60 -3.99 -3.25
CA ALA A 66 9.51 -3.49 -1.88
C ALA A 66 8.55 -4.33 -1.05
N LYS A 67 8.66 -4.24 0.27
CA LYS A 67 7.76 -4.89 1.23
C LYS A 67 7.19 -3.85 2.18
N ALA A 68 5.87 -3.79 2.27
CA ALA A 68 5.16 -2.99 3.25
C ALA A 68 4.57 -3.87 4.35
N ARG A 69 4.55 -3.38 5.60
CA ARG A 69 3.96 -4.08 6.74
C ARG A 69 3.28 -3.09 7.69
N ILE A 70 2.09 -3.45 8.16
CA ILE A 70 1.41 -2.75 9.26
C ILE A 70 2.14 -3.10 10.56
N VAL A 71 2.73 -2.10 11.22
CA VAL A 71 3.37 -2.22 12.54
C VAL A 71 2.36 -1.95 13.65
#